data_AF-A0A852T005-F1
#
_entry.id   AF-A0A852T005-F1
#
_cell.length_a   1.000
_cell.length_b   1.000
_cell.length_c   1.000
_cell.angle_alpha   90.00
_cell.angle_beta   90.00
_cell.angle_gamma   90.00
#
_symmetry.space_group_name_H-M   'P 1'
#
loop_
_entity.id
_entity.type
_entity.pdbx_description
1 polymer ?
#
loop_
_entity_poly.entity_id
_entity_poly.type
_entity_poly.pdbx_seq_one_letter_code
_entity_poly.pdbx_strand_id
1 'polypeptide(L)'
;MLTEALIEIEIGVRSRFAHEAGRVHGSQAFYLESAAYLDSTPDVGRHIAKIRRELLRPQLRTVARYRSGDDLSAVPIWVAIEVVTFGALAKMVWYLDPPLAAQRTADAAGLQRTGFGSSIHSFAVLRNVCAHHGQLWHRSFDVMFATLPKEKKREPRHEPSSVYSGIVVAKRFLTGMNRLPDWSARVSALLDEDDEFRAGILQPKPR
;
A
#
# COMPACT_ATOMS: atom_id res chain seq x y z
N MET A 1 -9.88 -13.57 -4.40
CA MET A 1 -10.65 -12.46 -3.80
C MET A 1 -9.79 -11.43 -3.09
N LEU A 2 -8.98 -11.80 -2.09
CA LEU A 2 -8.14 -10.81 -1.41
C LEU A 2 -7.03 -10.25 -2.33
N THR A 3 -6.40 -11.11 -3.14
CA THR A 3 -5.42 -10.69 -4.16
C THR A 3 -6.01 -9.69 -5.15
N GLU A 4 -7.24 -9.92 -5.62
CA GLU A 4 -7.99 -9.04 -6.52
C GLU A 4 -8.17 -7.64 -5.92
N ALA A 5 -8.63 -7.56 -4.65
CA ALA A 5 -8.75 -6.30 -3.94
C ALA A 5 -7.40 -5.58 -3.78
N LEU A 6 -6.35 -6.30 -3.42
CA LEU A 6 -5.03 -5.71 -3.22
C LEU A 6 -4.41 -5.20 -4.51
N ILE A 7 -4.69 -5.85 -5.65
CA ILE A 7 -4.29 -5.37 -6.98
C ILE A 7 -5.00 -4.05 -7.31
N GLU A 8 -6.33 -3.97 -7.14
CA GLU A 8 -7.08 -2.73 -7.41
C GLU A 8 -6.63 -1.58 -6.49
N ILE A 9 -6.32 -1.88 -5.23
CA ILE A 9 -5.76 -0.91 -4.29
C ILE A 9 -4.37 -0.45 -4.74
N GLU A 10 -3.48 -1.39 -5.08
CA GLU A 10 -2.12 -1.07 -5.55
C GLU A 10 -2.16 -0.17 -6.79
N ILE A 11 -2.95 -0.54 -7.81
CA ILE A 11 -3.11 0.26 -9.04
C ILE A 11 -3.69 1.63 -8.72
N GLY A 12 -4.78 1.68 -7.93
CA GLY A 12 -5.46 2.91 -7.57
C GLY A 12 -4.58 3.90 -6.80
N VAL A 13 -3.73 3.40 -5.91
CA VAL A 13 -2.76 4.20 -5.15
C VAL A 13 -1.61 4.64 -6.03
N ARG A 14 -1.02 3.76 -6.85
CA ARG A 14 0.07 4.07 -7.78
C ARG A 14 -0.27 5.25 -8.68
N SER A 15 -1.40 5.16 -9.39
CA SER A 15 -1.80 6.19 -10.37
C SER A 15 -2.06 7.54 -9.71
N ARG A 16 -2.77 7.56 -8.56
CA ARG A 16 -3.08 8.80 -7.85
C ARG A 16 -1.84 9.43 -7.23
N PHE A 17 -1.00 8.63 -6.59
CA PHE A 17 0.22 9.14 -5.97
C PHE A 17 1.20 9.66 -7.02
N ALA A 18 1.33 9.00 -8.18
CA ALA A 18 2.14 9.50 -9.29
C ALA A 18 1.67 10.86 -9.79
N HIS A 19 0.35 11.04 -9.94
CA HIS A 19 -0.23 12.31 -10.34
C HIS A 19 0.02 13.41 -9.31
N GLU A 20 -0.34 13.17 -8.04
CA GLU A 20 -0.24 14.19 -6.99
C GLU A 20 1.22 14.54 -6.67
N ALA A 21 2.11 13.54 -6.59
CA ALA A 21 3.53 13.80 -6.35
C ALA A 21 4.18 14.59 -7.49
N GLY A 22 3.84 14.28 -8.75
CA GLY A 22 4.31 15.05 -9.90
C GLY A 22 3.82 16.49 -9.89
N ARG A 23 2.58 16.74 -9.44
CA ARG A 23 2.04 18.10 -9.29
C ARG A 23 2.68 18.88 -8.15
N VAL A 24 3.04 18.22 -7.05
CA VAL A 24 3.60 18.88 -5.85
C VAL A 24 5.09 19.15 -5.99
N HIS A 25 5.85 18.19 -6.50
CA HIS A 25 7.32 18.24 -6.50
C HIS A 25 7.94 18.43 -7.90
N GLY A 26 7.13 18.41 -8.96
CA GLY A 26 7.60 18.59 -10.34
C GLY A 26 8.28 17.33 -10.91
N SER A 27 9.22 17.55 -11.82
CA SER A 27 9.88 16.48 -12.61
C SER A 27 11.24 16.03 -12.06
N GLN A 28 11.74 16.63 -10.98
CA GLN A 28 13.00 16.25 -10.36
C GLN A 28 12.85 14.97 -9.52
N ALA A 29 13.95 14.22 -9.37
CA ALA A 29 13.98 12.97 -8.62
C ALA A 29 14.05 13.15 -7.09
N PHE A 30 13.19 14.01 -6.51
CA PHE A 30 13.15 14.34 -5.08
C PHE A 30 13.08 13.08 -4.18
N TYR A 31 12.42 12.02 -4.66
CA TYR A 31 12.25 10.75 -3.95
C TYR A 31 13.56 9.97 -3.76
N LEU A 32 14.67 10.43 -4.33
CA LEU A 32 16.02 9.89 -4.11
C LEU A 32 16.82 10.70 -3.07
N GLU A 33 16.23 11.75 -2.50
CA GLU A 33 16.86 12.61 -1.51
C GLU A 33 16.39 12.21 -0.11
N SER A 34 17.31 12.04 0.84
CA SER A 34 16.94 11.71 2.22
C SER A 34 16.05 12.78 2.86
N ALA A 35 16.22 14.05 2.46
CA ALA A 35 15.41 15.17 2.95
C ALA A 35 13.94 15.13 2.52
N ALA A 36 13.58 14.29 1.55
CA ALA A 36 12.18 14.07 1.17
C ALA A 36 11.44 13.12 2.12
N TYR A 37 12.11 12.61 3.16
CA TYR A 37 11.54 11.65 4.09
C TYR A 37 11.70 12.14 5.52
N LEU A 38 10.75 11.77 6.38
CA LEU A 38 10.81 12.06 7.82
C LEU A 38 12.09 11.47 8.45
N ASP A 39 12.67 12.17 9.42
CA ASP A 39 13.84 11.68 10.18
C ASP A 39 13.58 10.34 10.89
N SER A 40 12.31 10.05 11.22
CA SER A 40 11.88 8.79 11.84
C SER A 40 11.78 7.61 10.87
N THR A 41 12.08 7.81 9.59
CA THR A 41 12.01 6.77 8.56
C THR A 41 13.01 5.65 8.83
N PRO A 42 12.56 4.38 8.99
CA PRO A 42 13.47 3.28 9.24
C PRO A 42 14.39 3.00 8.04
N ASP A 43 15.68 3.25 8.23
CA ASP A 43 16.77 3.03 7.25
C ASP A 43 16.46 3.67 5.88
N VAL A 44 16.34 5.01 5.86
CA VAL A 44 16.08 5.80 4.65
C VAL A 44 17.14 5.56 3.57
N GLY A 45 18.40 5.38 3.96
CA GLY A 45 19.50 5.07 3.04
C GLY A 45 19.26 3.76 2.28
N ARG A 46 18.87 2.69 2.99
CA ARG A 46 18.48 1.42 2.34
C ARG A 46 17.24 1.57 1.48
N HIS A 47 16.27 2.39 1.88
CA HIS A 47 15.08 2.66 1.07
C HIS A 47 15.44 3.31 -0.27
N ILE A 48 16.23 4.38 -0.24
CA ILE A 48 16.70 5.09 -1.44
C ILE A 48 17.57 4.17 -2.29
N ALA A 49 18.53 3.45 -1.70
CA ALA A 49 19.36 2.50 -2.44
C ALA A 49 18.53 1.41 -3.13
N LYS A 50 17.46 0.93 -2.49
CA LYS A 50 16.51 -0.01 -3.11
C LYS A 50 15.80 0.63 -4.32
N ILE A 51 15.30 1.85 -4.21
CA ILE A 51 14.65 2.55 -5.34
C ILE A 51 15.64 2.72 -6.48
N ARG A 52 16.87 3.20 -6.21
CA ARG A 52 17.93 3.34 -7.23
C ARG A 52 18.19 2.04 -7.96
N ARG A 53 18.34 0.93 -7.22
CA ARG A 53 18.53 -0.40 -7.81
C ARG A 53 17.35 -0.85 -8.68
N GLU A 54 16.12 -0.54 -8.28
CA GLU A 54 14.93 -0.86 -9.08
C GLU A 54 14.89 -0.05 -10.39
N LEU A 55 15.26 1.24 -10.36
CA LEU A 55 15.31 2.12 -11.53
C LEU A 55 16.47 1.81 -12.48
N LEU A 56 17.60 1.30 -11.97
CA LEU A 56 18.76 0.91 -12.77
C LEU A 56 18.66 -0.51 -13.36
N ARG A 57 17.52 -1.19 -13.18
CA ARG A 57 17.33 -2.52 -13.79
C ARG A 57 17.51 -2.43 -15.32
N PRO A 58 18.23 -3.38 -15.93
CA PRO A 58 18.34 -3.47 -17.38
C PRO A 58 16.97 -3.57 -18.04
N GLN A 59 16.87 -3.13 -19.30
CA GLN A 59 15.66 -3.21 -20.15
C GLN A 59 14.46 -2.33 -19.75
N LEU A 60 14.59 -1.46 -18.74
CA LEU A 60 13.56 -0.46 -18.43
C LEU A 60 13.60 0.71 -19.42
N ARG A 61 13.01 0.53 -20.61
CA ARG A 61 12.99 1.55 -21.67
C ARG A 61 12.36 2.87 -21.21
N THR A 62 11.36 2.80 -20.35
CA THR A 62 10.68 3.98 -19.78
C THR A 62 11.61 4.82 -18.93
N VAL A 63 12.44 4.21 -18.08
CA VAL A 63 13.44 4.91 -17.25
C VAL A 63 14.64 5.35 -18.11
N ALA A 64 15.09 4.51 -19.04
CA ALA A 64 16.21 4.78 -19.93
C ALA A 64 16.08 6.09 -20.72
N ARG A 65 14.84 6.52 -21.03
CA ARG A 65 14.55 7.80 -21.68
C ARG A 65 14.94 9.02 -20.84
N TYR A 66 14.96 8.89 -19.51
CA TYR A 66 15.13 10.01 -18.58
C TYR A 66 16.47 9.99 -17.84
N ARG A 67 17.20 8.87 -17.83
CA ARG A 67 18.49 8.74 -17.15
C ARG A 67 19.67 8.87 -18.11
N SER A 68 20.80 9.35 -17.59
CA SER A 68 22.08 9.35 -18.30
C SER A 68 23.08 8.45 -17.56
N GLY A 69 23.35 7.26 -18.10
CA GLY A 69 24.09 6.24 -17.35
C GLY A 69 23.39 5.95 -16.01
N ASP A 70 24.12 6.06 -14.90
CA ASP A 70 23.58 5.85 -13.56
C ASP A 70 22.99 7.11 -12.90
N ASP A 71 22.98 8.24 -13.61
CA ASP A 71 22.33 9.46 -13.17
C ASP A 71 20.81 9.37 -13.34
N LEU A 72 20.11 9.34 -12.21
CA LEU A 72 18.65 9.25 -12.12
C LEU A 72 17.98 10.60 -11.84
N SER A 73 18.74 11.71 -11.78
CA SER A 73 18.25 13.04 -11.37
C SER A 73 17.07 13.56 -12.20
N ALA A 74 17.02 13.19 -13.47
CA ALA A 74 15.98 13.57 -14.41
C ALA A 74 14.83 12.55 -14.54
N VAL A 75 14.85 11.44 -13.78
CA VAL A 75 13.75 10.47 -13.78
C VAL A 75 12.58 11.03 -12.97
N PRO A 76 11.44 11.34 -13.61
CA PRO A 76 10.32 11.93 -12.89
C PRO A 76 9.59 10.87 -12.06
N ILE A 77 8.93 11.32 -10.99
CA ILE A 77 8.27 10.45 -10.03
C ILE A 77 7.21 9.52 -10.66
N TRP A 78 6.46 9.98 -11.66
CA TRP A 78 5.48 9.12 -12.34
C TRP A 78 6.14 7.98 -13.11
N VAL A 79 7.32 8.18 -13.70
CA VAL A 79 8.10 7.09 -14.33
C VAL A 79 8.66 6.15 -13.27
N ALA A 80 9.12 6.70 -12.14
CA ALA A 80 9.65 5.89 -11.06
C ALA A 80 8.58 4.97 -10.45
N ILE A 81 7.37 5.48 -10.23
CA ILE A 81 6.26 4.75 -9.62
C ILE A 81 5.82 3.55 -10.47
N GLU A 82 5.94 3.62 -11.80
CA GLU A 82 5.62 2.47 -12.68
C GLU A 82 6.56 1.27 -12.47
N VAL A 83 7.77 1.51 -11.97
CA VAL A 83 8.82 0.50 -11.85
C VAL A 83 8.97 -0.01 -10.43
N VAL A 84 8.87 0.88 -9.44
CA VAL A 84 9.18 0.52 -8.05
C VAL A 84 8.20 -0.49 -7.49
N THR A 85 8.68 -1.34 -6.59
CA THR A 85 7.85 -2.33 -5.90
C THR A 85 6.79 -1.66 -5.02
N PHE A 86 5.66 -2.35 -4.79
CA PHE A 86 4.59 -1.77 -3.98
C PHE A 86 5.06 -1.44 -2.56
N GLY A 87 5.92 -2.27 -1.98
CA GLY A 87 6.52 -1.98 -0.67
C GLY A 87 7.43 -0.74 -0.67
N ALA A 88 8.12 -0.44 -1.77
CA ALA A 88 8.89 0.80 -1.89
C ALA A 88 7.97 2.01 -2.00
N LEU A 89 6.93 1.93 -2.84
CA LEU A 89 5.89 2.96 -2.89
C LEU A 89 5.21 3.18 -1.53
N ALA A 90 4.87 2.10 -0.82
CA ALA A 90 4.20 2.19 0.48
C ALA A 90 5.04 2.94 1.52
N LYS A 91 6.34 2.66 1.57
CA LYS A 91 7.28 3.43 2.41
C LYS A 91 7.34 4.89 1.98
N MET A 92 7.41 5.16 0.67
CA MET A 92 7.41 6.52 0.16
C MET A 92 6.16 7.29 0.56
N VAL A 93 4.97 6.73 0.35
CA VAL A 93 3.71 7.39 0.75
C VAL A 93 3.63 7.63 2.26
N TRP A 94 4.10 6.68 3.07
CA TRP A 94 4.00 6.80 4.53
C TRP A 94 4.98 7.84 5.09
N TYR A 95 6.21 7.87 4.59
CA TYR A 95 7.28 8.66 5.19
C TYR A 95 7.62 9.95 4.46
N LEU A 96 6.92 10.28 3.36
CA LEU A 96 7.15 11.51 2.61
C LEU A 96 7.03 12.76 3.49
N ASP A 97 8.01 13.65 3.39
CA ASP A 97 8.02 14.96 4.02
C ASP A 97 8.32 16.06 2.99
N PRO A 98 7.48 17.12 2.88
CA PRO A 98 6.17 17.27 3.52
C PRO A 98 5.15 16.23 2.99
N PRO A 99 4.18 15.78 3.81
CA PRO A 99 3.26 14.71 3.44
C PRO A 99 2.17 15.14 2.43
N LEU A 100 2.31 16.31 1.80
CA LEU A 100 1.27 16.94 1.00
C LEU A 100 0.81 16.06 -0.16
N ALA A 101 1.72 15.42 -0.90
CA ALA A 101 1.34 14.53 -1.99
C ALA A 101 0.58 13.29 -1.48
N ALA A 102 1.01 12.71 -0.35
CA ALA A 102 0.30 11.59 0.28
C ALA A 102 -1.10 11.98 0.77
N GLN A 103 -1.24 13.17 1.36
CA GLN A 103 -2.53 13.70 1.81
C GLN A 103 -3.49 13.95 0.64
N ARG A 104 -3.01 14.59 -0.44
CA ARG A 104 -3.81 14.79 -1.65
C ARG A 104 -4.21 13.47 -2.31
N THR A 105 -3.33 12.47 -2.26
CA THR A 105 -3.64 11.13 -2.76
C THR A 105 -4.78 10.49 -1.96
N ALA A 106 -4.78 10.62 -0.64
CA ALA A 106 -5.87 10.13 0.21
C ALA A 106 -7.20 10.84 -0.13
N ASP A 107 -7.17 12.17 -0.26
CA ASP A 107 -8.35 12.97 -0.60
C ASP A 107 -8.91 12.57 -1.98
N ALA A 108 -8.04 12.43 -2.99
CA ALA A 108 -8.41 12.00 -4.35
C ALA A 108 -8.89 10.55 -4.41
N ALA A 109 -8.61 9.75 -3.38
CA ALA A 109 -9.12 8.39 -3.22
C ALA A 109 -10.39 8.32 -2.35
N GLY A 110 -10.93 9.47 -1.89
CA GLY A 110 -12.09 9.50 -0.99
C GLY A 110 -11.80 8.91 0.39
N LEU A 111 -10.55 8.96 0.84
CA LEU A 111 -10.08 8.34 2.08
C LEU A 111 -9.65 9.38 3.11
N GLN A 112 -9.72 9.00 4.39
CA GLN A 112 -9.16 9.81 5.46
C GLN A 112 -7.64 9.79 5.39
N ARG A 113 -7.01 10.97 5.52
CA ARG A 113 -5.55 11.12 5.53
C ARG A 113 -4.90 10.33 6.68
N THR A 114 -5.53 10.34 7.86
CA THR A 114 -5.05 9.61 9.04
C THR A 114 -5.04 8.11 8.77
N GLY A 115 -3.87 7.50 8.92
CA GLY A 115 -3.68 6.07 8.71
C GLY A 115 -3.66 5.64 7.23
N PHE A 116 -3.70 6.57 6.27
CA PHE A 116 -3.61 6.25 4.84
C PHE A 116 -2.28 5.58 4.48
N GLY A 117 -1.15 6.24 4.79
CA GLY A 117 0.18 5.71 4.50
C GLY A 117 0.48 4.39 5.21
N SER A 118 0.16 4.28 6.49
CA SER A 118 0.34 3.03 7.24
C SER A 118 -0.53 1.90 6.70
N SER A 119 -1.77 2.16 6.28
CA SER A 119 -2.62 1.14 5.65
C SER A 119 -2.02 0.61 4.35
N ILE A 120 -1.45 1.48 3.50
CA ILE A 120 -0.77 1.06 2.26
C ILE A 120 0.43 0.16 2.59
N HIS A 121 1.17 0.48 3.64
CA HIS A 121 2.24 -0.38 4.12
C HIS A 121 1.75 -1.76 4.57
N SER A 122 0.68 -1.82 5.38
CA SER A 122 0.07 -3.10 5.79
C SER A 122 -0.44 -3.90 4.59
N PHE A 123 -0.99 -3.24 3.57
CA PHE A 123 -1.39 -3.90 2.32
C PHE A 123 -0.21 -4.44 1.54
N ALA A 124 0.93 -3.75 1.47
CA ALA A 124 2.12 -4.28 0.81
C ALA A 124 2.60 -5.59 1.47
N VAL A 125 2.52 -5.68 2.81
CA VAL A 125 2.85 -6.91 3.56
C VAL A 125 1.84 -8.01 3.25
N LEU A 126 0.54 -7.72 3.35
CA LEU A 126 -0.54 -8.67 3.07
C LEU A 126 -0.50 -9.19 1.61
N ARG A 127 -0.20 -8.31 0.66
CA ARG A 127 -0.06 -8.63 -0.75
C ARG A 127 1.13 -9.53 -1.01
N ASN A 128 2.26 -9.30 -0.33
CA ASN A 128 3.42 -10.21 -0.44
C ASN A 128 3.09 -11.60 0.06
N VAL A 129 2.38 -11.71 1.19
CA VAL A 129 1.85 -12.98 1.68
C VAL A 129 1.00 -13.69 0.60
N CYS A 130 0.06 -12.98 -0.02
CA CYS A 130 -0.78 -13.55 -1.07
C CYS A 130 0.02 -13.97 -2.31
N ALA A 131 0.98 -13.16 -2.74
CA ALA A 131 1.84 -13.41 -3.90
C ALA A 131 2.79 -14.61 -3.71
N HIS A 132 3.14 -14.94 -2.47
CA HIS A 132 3.92 -16.12 -2.12
C HIS A 132 3.04 -17.33 -1.75
N HIS A 133 1.74 -17.29 -2.04
CA HIS A 133 0.79 -18.35 -1.68
C HIS A 133 0.80 -18.71 -0.18
N GLY A 134 1.11 -17.73 0.67
CA GLY A 134 1.21 -17.94 2.10
C GLY A 134 -0.16 -18.13 2.76
N GLN A 135 -0.21 -18.95 3.80
CA GLN A 135 -1.41 -19.23 4.58
C GLN A 135 -2.04 -17.96 5.20
N LEU A 136 -3.34 -17.74 4.99
CA LEU A 136 -4.07 -16.63 5.63
C LEU A 136 -4.84 -17.07 6.88
N TRP A 137 -5.35 -18.29 6.87
CA TRP A 137 -6.10 -18.85 7.99
C TRP A 137 -5.20 -19.03 9.23
N HIS A 138 -5.64 -18.51 10.38
CA HIS A 138 -4.88 -18.43 11.63
C HIS A 138 -3.54 -17.66 11.56
N ARG A 139 -3.37 -16.76 10.58
CA ARG A 139 -2.20 -15.88 10.51
C ARG A 139 -2.42 -14.56 11.25
N SER A 140 -1.42 -14.19 12.05
CA SER A 140 -1.26 -12.85 12.62
C SER A 140 -0.19 -12.06 11.86
N PHE A 141 -0.37 -10.75 11.77
CA PHE A 141 0.61 -9.82 11.21
C PHE A 141 1.22 -8.95 12.31
N ASP A 142 2.51 -8.65 12.21
CA ASP A 142 3.17 -7.67 13.11
C ASP A 142 2.82 -6.23 12.72
N VAL A 143 2.56 -6.01 11.42
CA VAL A 143 2.13 -4.72 10.90
C VAL A 143 0.61 -4.62 11.04
N MET A 144 0.16 -3.80 11.98
CA MET A 144 -1.26 -3.59 12.24
C MET A 144 -1.95 -2.87 11.08
N PHE A 145 -3.23 -3.17 10.87
CA PHE A 145 -4.08 -2.44 9.95
C PHE A 145 -4.80 -1.30 10.67
N ALA A 146 -4.84 -0.11 10.06
CA ALA A 146 -5.46 1.09 10.65
C ALA A 146 -7.00 1.04 10.56
N THR A 147 -7.62 0.14 11.32
CA THR A 147 -9.08 0.05 11.47
C THR A 147 -9.62 1.22 12.30
N LEU A 148 -10.63 1.91 11.77
CA LEU A 148 -11.21 3.08 12.42
C LEU A 148 -12.20 2.66 13.52
N PRO A 149 -12.38 3.47 14.58
CA PRO A 149 -13.33 3.16 15.66
C PRO A 149 -14.76 2.89 15.16
N LYS A 150 -15.21 3.63 14.15
CA LYS A 150 -16.54 3.43 13.53
C LYS A 150 -16.69 2.10 12.80
N GLU A 151 -15.60 1.55 12.26
CA GLU A 151 -15.60 0.27 11.55
C GLU A 151 -15.60 -0.87 12.56
N LYS A 152 -14.80 -0.76 13.62
CA LYS A 152 -14.78 -1.73 14.73
C LYS A 152 -16.16 -1.95 15.36
N LYS A 153 -17.02 -0.92 15.35
CA LYS A 153 -18.40 -1.01 15.85
C LYS A 153 -19.38 -1.71 14.89
N ARG A 154 -19.09 -1.68 13.57
CA ARG A 154 -19.96 -2.24 12.52
C ARG A 154 -19.57 -3.64 12.08
N GLU A 155 -18.32 -4.00 12.33
CA GLU A 155 -17.70 -5.26 11.94
C GLU A 155 -17.68 -6.23 13.13
N PRO A 156 -17.70 -7.57 12.89
CA PRO A 156 -17.53 -8.56 13.94
C PRO A 156 -16.26 -8.33 14.76
N ARG A 157 -16.25 -8.79 16.01
CA ARG A 157 -15.06 -8.72 16.87
C ARG A 157 -13.93 -9.55 16.26
N HIS A 158 -12.77 -8.92 16.09
CA HIS A 158 -11.60 -9.50 15.47
C HIS A 158 -10.32 -8.98 16.13
N GLU A 159 -9.23 -9.73 16.01
CA GLU A 159 -7.93 -9.32 16.52
C GLU A 159 -7.31 -8.25 15.60
N PRO A 160 -6.67 -7.19 16.12
CA PRO A 160 -6.05 -6.13 15.30
C PRO A 160 -4.97 -6.64 14.32
N SER A 161 -4.32 -7.76 14.67
CA SER A 161 -3.29 -8.43 13.88
C SER A 161 -3.85 -9.40 12.84
N SER A 162 -5.17 -9.60 12.82
CA SER A 162 -5.82 -10.61 11.96
C SER A 162 -5.85 -10.21 10.49
N VAL A 163 -6.01 -11.21 9.62
CA VAL A 163 -6.36 -11.00 8.20
C VAL A 163 -7.66 -10.20 8.08
N TYR A 164 -8.62 -10.43 8.99
CA TYR A 164 -9.90 -9.72 8.96
C TYR A 164 -9.74 -8.20 9.15
N SER A 165 -8.81 -7.73 9.98
CA SER A 165 -8.50 -6.30 10.05
C SER A 165 -8.03 -5.74 8.70
N GLY A 166 -7.25 -6.51 7.93
CA GLY A 166 -6.87 -6.17 6.57
C GLY A 166 -8.06 -6.12 5.61
N ILE A 167 -9.02 -7.04 5.74
CA ILE A 167 -10.26 -7.06 4.97
C ILE A 167 -11.10 -5.82 5.24
N VAL A 168 -11.26 -5.42 6.51
CA VAL A 168 -12.01 -4.22 6.89
C VAL A 168 -11.40 -2.96 6.28
N VAL A 169 -10.07 -2.82 6.34
CA VAL A 169 -9.39 -1.66 5.74
C VAL A 169 -9.46 -1.71 4.21
N ALA A 170 -9.37 -2.90 3.60
CA ALA A 170 -9.51 -3.07 2.15
C ALA A 170 -10.91 -2.65 1.67
N LYS A 171 -11.96 -3.04 2.39
CA LYS A 171 -13.35 -2.60 2.14
C LYS A 171 -13.47 -1.08 2.13
N ARG A 172 -12.85 -0.39 3.11
CA ARG A 172 -12.80 1.08 3.14
C ARG A 172 -12.12 1.65 1.88
N PHE A 173 -10.94 1.14 1.53
CA PHE A 173 -10.18 1.61 0.37
C PHE A 173 -10.95 1.41 -0.94
N LEU A 174 -11.48 0.21 -1.17
CA LEU A 174 -12.27 -0.12 -2.35
C LEU A 174 -13.52 0.77 -2.47
N THR A 175 -14.22 0.99 -1.36
CA THR A 175 -15.39 1.90 -1.34
C THR A 175 -15.00 3.33 -1.70
N GLY A 176 -13.95 3.87 -1.07
CA GLY A 176 -13.49 5.23 -1.35
C GLY A 176 -13.04 5.43 -2.81
N MET A 177 -12.36 4.42 -3.37
CA MET A 177 -11.91 4.45 -4.76
C MET A 177 -12.99 4.08 -5.79
N ASN A 178 -14.20 3.74 -5.32
CA ASN A 178 -15.30 3.22 -6.13
C ASN A 178 -14.89 2.01 -6.99
N ARG A 179 -14.27 1.01 -6.36
CA ARG A 179 -13.78 -0.23 -6.99
C ARG A 179 -14.41 -1.45 -6.34
N LEU A 180 -14.70 -2.47 -7.16
CA LEU A 180 -15.25 -3.76 -6.74
C LEU A 180 -16.43 -3.62 -5.74
N PRO A 181 -17.55 -2.99 -6.15
CA PRO A 181 -18.64 -2.64 -5.24
C PRO A 181 -19.30 -3.86 -4.55
N ASP A 182 -19.19 -5.04 -5.16
CA ASP A 182 -19.71 -6.32 -4.67
C ASP A 182 -18.70 -7.11 -3.80
N TRP A 183 -17.44 -6.67 -3.73
CA TRP A 183 -16.37 -7.42 -3.08
C TRP A 183 -16.64 -7.70 -1.61
N SER A 184 -17.16 -6.70 -0.88
CA SER A 184 -17.51 -6.89 0.53
C SER A 184 -18.58 -7.96 0.72
N ALA A 185 -19.58 -8.03 -0.17
CA ALA A 185 -20.64 -9.03 -0.08
C ALA A 185 -20.11 -10.42 -0.40
N ARG A 186 -19.25 -10.55 -1.41
CA ARG A 186 -18.56 -11.81 -1.73
C ARG A 186 -17.73 -12.31 -0.56
N VAL A 187 -16.97 -11.43 0.11
CA VAL A 187 -16.14 -11.81 1.27
C VAL A 187 -17.00 -12.27 2.44
N SER A 188 -18.11 -11.58 2.72
CA SER A 188 -19.05 -12.01 3.74
C SER A 188 -19.64 -13.39 3.42
N ALA A 189 -20.12 -13.60 2.20
CA ALA A 189 -20.65 -14.90 1.77
C ALA A 189 -19.64 -16.05 1.98
N LEU A 190 -18.36 -15.85 1.58
CA LEU A 190 -17.30 -16.83 1.79
C LEU A 190 -17.05 -17.12 3.29
N LEU A 191 -17.10 -16.10 4.14
CA LEU A 191 -16.90 -16.27 5.58
C LEU A 191 -18.10 -16.93 6.26
N ASP A 192 -19.29 -16.83 5.67
CA ASP A 192 -20.50 -17.45 6.20
C ASP A 192 -20.65 -18.92 5.76
N GLU A 193 -19.79 -19.42 4.86
CA GLU A 193 -19.78 -20.83 4.43
C GLU A 193 -19.31 -21.79 5.53
N ASP A 194 -18.40 -21.36 6.40
CA ASP A 194 -17.81 -22.20 7.45
C ASP A 194 -17.35 -21.37 8.68
N ASP A 195 -17.89 -21.71 9.84
CA ASP A 195 -17.64 -21.00 11.11
C ASP A 195 -16.20 -21.17 11.61
N GLU A 196 -15.54 -22.29 11.36
CA GLU A 196 -14.15 -22.54 11.78
C GLU A 196 -13.17 -21.73 10.93
N PHE A 197 -13.39 -21.71 9.61
CA PHE A 197 -12.66 -20.87 8.68
C PHE A 197 -12.81 -19.40 9.07
N ARG A 198 -14.05 -18.95 9.31
CA ARG A 198 -14.34 -17.60 9.78
C ARG A 198 -13.59 -17.26 11.06
N ALA A 199 -13.69 -18.13 12.09
CA ALA A 199 -13.01 -17.91 13.35
C ALA A 199 -11.50 -17.75 13.18
N GLY A 200 -10.86 -18.56 12.34
CA GLY A 200 -9.43 -18.46 12.09
C GLY A 200 -8.99 -17.23 11.30
N ILE A 201 -9.89 -16.60 10.52
CA ILE A 201 -9.63 -15.33 9.85
C ILE A 201 -9.81 -14.13 10.80
N LEU A 202 -10.78 -14.18 11.71
CA LEU A 202 -11.08 -13.10 12.67
C LEU A 202 -10.17 -13.13 13.90
N GLN A 203 -9.87 -14.32 14.41
CA GLN A 203 -9.18 -14.57 15.68
C GLN A 203 -8.07 -15.60 15.45
N PRO A 204 -6.94 -15.19 14.85
CA PRO A 204 -5.84 -16.09 14.59
C PRO A 204 -5.28 -16.66 15.90
N LYS A 205 -5.01 -17.96 15.89
CA LYS A 205 -4.37 -18.71 16.97
C LYS A 205 -3.12 -19.35 16.35
N PRO A 206 -2.02 -18.59 16.20
CA PRO A 206 -0.80 -19.14 15.65
C PRO A 206 -0.37 -20.33 16.51
N ARG A 207 -0.08 -21.46 15.86
CA ARG A 207 0.49 -22.64 16.52
C ARG A 207 1.94 -22.39 16.92
#